data_AF-A0A959S407-F1
#
_entry.id   AF-A0A959S407-F1
#
_cell.length_a   1.000
_cell.length_b   1.000
_cell.length_c   1.000
_cell.angle_alpha   90.00
_cell.angle_beta   90.00
_cell.angle_gamma   90.00
#
_symmetry.space_group_name_H-M   'P 1'
#
loop_
_entity.id
_entity.type
_entity.pdbx_description
1 polymer ?
#
loop_
_entity_poly.entity_id
_entity_poly.type
_entity_poly.pdbx_seq_one_letter_code
_entity_poly.pdbx_strand_id
1 'polypeptide(L)'
;MKKRKILVLLPFLAGLVIIGCKHLPEEQQIIPGTTIIPIQSITCSEDTIYFQQQILPIFQSNCAQDDCHDAQSHEEGIVLDSYSNIINTGDIEGGNLNAGHIYESITQTWGDDAMPPDNPLPQDQIDLIADWIMQGALNLSCDALLCDTLELTFSGDIQPLVAAFCEGCHTGSNAGGDVKLTNHAEIAAAGANGSLYGSVAWEAGYTQMPQNGSQLTECQLRMIEMWIENGMPND
;
A
#
# COMPACT_ATOMS: atom_id res chain seq x y z
N MET A 1 60.75 -42.12 54.27
CA MET A 1 60.65 -43.05 53.11
C MET A 1 59.70 -42.43 52.08
N LYS A 2 60.27 -41.83 51.03
CA LYS A 2 59.54 -41.22 49.90
C LYS A 2 59.04 -42.33 48.96
N LYS A 3 57.73 -42.49 48.79
CA LYS A 3 57.17 -43.23 47.65
C LYS A 3 56.52 -42.22 46.70
N ARG A 4 57.28 -41.81 45.68
CA ARG A 4 56.78 -41.05 44.54
C ARG A 4 55.89 -41.97 43.73
N LYS A 5 54.57 -41.72 43.71
CA LYS A 5 53.66 -42.37 42.78
C LYS A 5 53.74 -41.63 41.44
N ILE A 6 54.37 -42.27 40.46
CA ILE A 6 54.37 -41.84 39.07
C ILE A 6 53.02 -42.28 38.50
N LEU A 7 52.12 -41.32 38.27
CA LEU A 7 50.85 -41.56 37.59
C LEU A 7 51.10 -41.33 36.10
N VAL A 8 51.06 -42.41 35.32
CA VAL A 8 51.24 -42.40 33.86
C VAL A 8 49.98 -41.83 33.21
N LEU A 9 50.16 -40.75 32.45
CA LEU A 9 49.15 -40.12 31.59
C LEU A 9 48.79 -41.06 30.43
N LEU A 10 47.53 -41.53 30.40
CA LEU A 10 46.88 -42.07 29.21
C LEU A 10 46.19 -40.91 28.48
N PRO A 11 46.43 -40.68 27.17
CA PRO A 11 45.70 -39.68 26.44
C PRO A 11 44.28 -40.22 26.19
N PHE A 12 43.32 -39.75 26.99
CA PHE A 12 41.91 -40.02 26.71
C PHE A 12 41.54 -39.11 25.53
N LEU A 13 41.50 -39.69 24.33
CA LEU A 13 41.01 -39.04 23.12
C LEU A 13 39.51 -38.81 23.33
N ALA A 14 39.15 -37.65 23.88
CA ALA A 14 37.76 -37.21 23.96
C ALA A 14 37.30 -36.91 22.52
N GLY A 15 36.71 -37.91 21.88
CA GLY A 15 35.96 -37.73 20.63
C GLY A 15 34.87 -36.70 20.89
N LEU A 16 35.01 -35.52 20.29
CA LEU A 16 33.98 -34.51 20.26
C LEU A 16 32.83 -35.07 19.41
N VAL A 17 31.84 -35.68 20.07
CA VAL A 17 30.58 -36.03 19.42
C VAL A 17 29.85 -34.71 19.19
N ILE A 18 30.01 -34.18 17.98
CA ILE A 18 29.20 -33.10 17.46
C ILE A 18 27.78 -33.67 17.37
N ILE A 19 26.94 -33.40 18.38
CA ILE A 19 25.50 -33.57 18.26
C ILE A 19 25.04 -32.46 17.32
N GLY A 20 25.22 -32.69 16.03
CA GLY A 20 24.50 -31.92 15.03
C GLY A 20 23.04 -32.28 15.19
N CYS A 21 22.22 -31.29 15.56
CA CYS A 21 20.79 -31.37 15.30
C CYS A 21 20.64 -31.53 13.78
N LYS A 22 20.49 -32.76 13.30
CA LYS A 22 19.90 -32.97 11.99
C LYS A 22 18.51 -32.37 12.10
N HIS A 23 18.25 -31.29 11.38
CA HIS A 23 16.88 -30.89 11.09
C HIS A 23 16.23 -32.12 10.43
N LEU A 24 15.42 -32.80 11.22
CA LEU A 24 14.48 -33.77 10.69
C LEU A 24 13.48 -32.94 9.88
N PRO A 25 13.25 -33.25 8.60
CA PRO A 25 12.17 -32.61 7.87
C PRO A 25 10.89 -32.88 8.66
N GLU A 26 10.14 -31.81 8.93
CA GLU A 26 8.88 -31.89 9.64
C GLU A 26 7.93 -32.76 8.81
N GLU A 27 7.75 -34.01 9.23
CA GLU A 27 6.79 -34.91 8.62
C GLU A 27 5.41 -34.41 9.02
N GLN A 28 4.76 -33.71 8.09
CA GLN A 28 3.40 -33.21 8.25
C GLN A 28 2.50 -34.36 8.67
N GLN A 29 2.01 -34.29 9.91
CA GLN A 29 1.10 -35.30 10.45
C GLN A 29 -0.27 -35.14 9.78
N ILE A 30 -0.53 -35.97 8.78
CA ILE A 30 -1.83 -36.07 8.12
C ILE A 30 -2.81 -36.66 9.14
N ILE A 31 -3.65 -35.80 9.74
CA ILE A 31 -4.80 -36.24 10.53
C ILE A 31 -5.82 -36.86 9.55
N PRO A 32 -6.17 -38.15 9.68
CA PRO A 32 -7.16 -38.76 8.79
C PRO A 32 -8.53 -38.16 9.07
N GLY A 33 -9.04 -37.33 8.16
CA GLY A 33 -10.36 -36.70 8.26
C GLY A 33 -10.37 -35.17 8.26
N THR A 34 -9.20 -34.52 8.24
CA THR A 34 -9.11 -33.07 8.00
C THR A 34 -8.94 -32.84 6.50
N THR A 35 -9.93 -32.22 5.87
CA THR A 35 -9.78 -31.70 4.50
C THR A 35 -8.71 -30.62 4.53
N ILE A 36 -7.51 -30.96 4.08
CA ILE A 36 -6.48 -29.98 3.73
C ILE A 36 -7.01 -29.19 2.53
N ILE A 37 -7.70 -28.08 2.80
CA ILE A 37 -7.88 -27.06 1.77
C ILE A 37 -6.46 -26.53 1.50
N PRO A 38 -5.91 -26.67 0.30
CA PRO A 38 -4.67 -25.97 -0.02
C PRO A 38 -4.93 -24.50 0.27
N ILE A 39 -4.06 -23.86 1.05
CA ILE A 39 -4.02 -22.40 1.14
C ILE A 39 -3.90 -21.91 -0.30
N GLN A 40 -5.05 -21.57 -0.87
CA GLN A 40 -5.16 -21.06 -2.21
C GLN A 40 -4.48 -19.70 -2.10
N SER A 41 -3.22 -19.63 -2.54
CA SER A 41 -2.53 -18.39 -2.74
C SER A 41 -3.47 -17.53 -3.60
N ILE A 42 -4.11 -16.55 -2.98
CA ILE A 42 -4.87 -15.54 -3.69
C ILE A 42 -3.81 -14.79 -4.47
N THR A 43 -3.67 -15.14 -5.75
CA THR A 43 -2.67 -14.53 -6.61
C THR A 43 -3.42 -13.50 -7.42
N CYS A 44 -3.02 -12.25 -7.24
CA CYS A 44 -3.43 -11.16 -8.10
C CYS A 44 -2.87 -11.44 -9.50
N SER A 45 -3.61 -11.06 -10.53
CA SER A 45 -3.12 -11.17 -11.89
C SER A 45 -2.22 -9.97 -12.18
N GLU A 46 -0.98 -10.22 -12.59
CA GLU A 46 -0.04 -9.16 -12.98
C GLU A 46 -0.53 -8.37 -14.19
N ASP A 47 -1.38 -8.97 -15.02
CA ASP A 47 -1.98 -8.34 -16.21
C ASP A 47 -3.26 -7.54 -15.87
N THR A 48 -3.67 -7.47 -14.60
CA THR A 48 -4.92 -6.82 -14.19
C THR A 48 -4.65 -5.55 -13.41
N ILE A 49 -5.29 -4.45 -13.82
CA ILE A 49 -5.28 -3.22 -13.04
C ILE A 49 -6.40 -3.26 -12.00
N TYR A 50 -5.99 -3.10 -10.74
CA TYR A 50 -6.89 -3.08 -9.60
C TYR A 50 -7.22 -1.66 -9.19
N PHE A 51 -8.43 -1.21 -9.54
CA PHE A 51 -8.90 0.15 -9.33
C PHE A 51 -8.62 0.68 -7.91
N GLN A 52 -8.96 -0.10 -6.88
CA GLN A 52 -8.87 0.33 -5.48
C GLN A 52 -7.44 0.64 -5.05
N GLN A 53 -6.46 -0.13 -5.53
CA GLN A 53 -5.05 0.01 -5.15
C GLN A 53 -4.27 0.94 -6.08
N GLN A 54 -4.64 0.99 -7.36
CA GLN A 54 -3.81 1.59 -8.41
C GLN A 54 -4.40 2.85 -9.03
N ILE A 55 -5.73 2.97 -9.13
CA ILE A 55 -6.39 4.04 -9.90
C ILE A 55 -7.04 5.09 -8.98
N LEU A 56 -7.81 4.64 -8.00
CA LEU A 56 -8.42 5.52 -7.01
C LEU A 56 -7.44 6.50 -6.35
N PRO A 57 -6.21 6.10 -5.96
CA PRO A 57 -5.26 7.03 -5.34
C PRO A 57 -4.84 8.14 -6.31
N ILE A 58 -4.72 7.84 -7.62
CA ILE A 58 -4.35 8.84 -8.63
C ILE A 58 -5.44 9.91 -8.71
N PHE A 59 -6.71 9.51 -8.79
CA PHE A 59 -7.83 10.45 -8.84
C PHE A 59 -7.97 11.25 -7.55
N GLN A 60 -7.85 10.63 -6.38
CA GLN A 60 -7.95 11.33 -5.10
C GLN A 60 -6.79 12.30 -4.86
N SER A 61 -5.56 11.88 -5.15
CA SER A 61 -4.37 12.69 -4.87
C SER A 61 -4.14 13.82 -5.88
N ASN A 62 -4.65 13.70 -7.10
CA ASN A 62 -4.35 14.66 -8.18
C ASN A 62 -5.56 15.38 -8.75
N CYS A 63 -6.78 14.88 -8.56
CA CYS A 63 -7.97 15.43 -9.22
C CYS A 63 -9.04 15.88 -8.21
N ALA A 64 -9.34 15.06 -7.19
CA ALA A 64 -10.45 15.27 -6.25
C ALA A 64 -10.10 16.26 -5.12
N GLN A 65 -9.54 17.41 -5.49
CA GLN A 65 -9.07 18.45 -4.57
C GLN A 65 -10.10 19.56 -4.41
N ASP A 66 -9.99 20.29 -3.29
CA ASP A 66 -10.79 21.50 -3.01
C ASP A 66 -10.72 22.47 -4.21
N ASP A 67 -11.86 23.02 -4.61
CA ASP A 67 -12.09 23.87 -5.78
C ASP A 67 -11.67 23.24 -7.13
N CYS A 68 -11.50 21.91 -7.20
CA CYS A 68 -11.16 21.17 -8.43
C CYS A 68 -12.24 20.14 -8.77
N HIS A 69 -12.11 18.87 -8.39
CA HIS A 69 -13.10 17.81 -8.70
C HIS A 69 -13.48 16.98 -7.48
N ASP A 70 -13.60 17.63 -6.32
CA ASP A 70 -14.00 17.03 -5.04
C ASP A 70 -15.53 16.89 -4.90
N ALA A 71 -16.01 16.39 -3.75
CA ALA A 71 -17.45 16.21 -3.54
C ALA A 71 -18.21 17.52 -3.24
N GLN A 72 -17.52 18.56 -2.77
CA GLN A 72 -18.16 19.77 -2.23
C GLN A 72 -18.11 20.97 -3.16
N SER A 73 -16.96 21.22 -3.79
CA SER A 73 -16.64 22.45 -4.53
C SER A 73 -16.40 22.25 -6.02
N HIS A 74 -16.48 21.01 -6.50
CA HIS A 74 -16.18 20.61 -7.88
C HIS A 74 -16.52 21.63 -8.99
N GLU A 75 -15.57 21.79 -9.89
CA GLU A 75 -15.71 22.46 -11.17
C GLU A 75 -16.49 21.58 -12.15
N GLU A 76 -17.27 22.25 -12.99
CA GLU A 76 -18.03 21.66 -14.11
C GLU A 76 -19.01 20.52 -13.75
N GLY A 77 -19.30 20.32 -12.46
CA GLY A 77 -20.15 19.21 -12.02
C GLY A 77 -19.45 17.85 -11.99
N ILE A 78 -18.12 17.82 -12.12
CA ILE A 78 -17.31 16.61 -12.20
C ILE A 78 -16.73 16.28 -10.82
N VAL A 79 -17.04 15.10 -10.30
CA VAL A 79 -16.60 14.60 -8.98
C VAL A 79 -15.77 13.33 -9.18
N LEU A 80 -14.53 13.32 -8.68
CA LEU A 80 -13.55 12.25 -8.95
C LEU A 80 -13.05 11.55 -7.68
N ASP A 81 -13.84 11.54 -6.60
CA ASP A 81 -13.46 11.03 -5.27
C ASP A 81 -13.62 9.52 -5.05
N SER A 82 -14.39 8.86 -5.91
CA SER A 82 -14.89 7.51 -5.73
C SER A 82 -15.18 6.84 -7.07
N TYR A 83 -15.15 5.51 -7.11
CA TYR A 83 -15.45 4.75 -8.33
C TYR A 83 -16.75 5.21 -9.00
N SER A 84 -17.83 5.33 -8.22
CA SER A 84 -19.15 5.71 -8.73
C SER A 84 -19.10 7.11 -9.36
N ASN A 85 -18.46 8.07 -8.71
CA ASN A 85 -18.41 9.45 -9.21
C ASN A 85 -17.48 9.57 -10.42
N ILE A 86 -16.34 8.87 -10.42
CA ILE A 86 -15.40 8.80 -11.54
C ILE A 86 -16.08 8.25 -12.80
N ILE A 87 -16.83 7.15 -12.68
CA ILE A 87 -17.54 6.57 -13.83
C ILE A 87 -18.67 7.50 -14.30
N ASN A 88 -19.51 7.98 -13.37
CA ASN A 88 -20.75 8.66 -13.75
C ASN A 88 -20.57 10.13 -14.14
N THR A 89 -19.67 10.85 -13.48
CA THR A 89 -19.47 12.29 -13.70
C THR A 89 -18.26 12.57 -14.59
N GLY A 90 -17.24 11.70 -14.56
CA GLY A 90 -16.13 11.71 -15.51
C GLY A 90 -16.48 11.11 -16.87
N ASP A 91 -17.69 10.56 -17.03
CA ASP A 91 -18.21 9.96 -18.27
C ASP A 91 -17.27 8.88 -18.86
N ILE A 92 -16.74 8.02 -17.98
CA ILE A 92 -15.81 6.96 -18.37
C ILE A 92 -16.58 5.73 -18.85
N GLU A 93 -16.33 5.33 -20.10
CA GLU A 93 -16.80 4.07 -20.66
C GLU A 93 -15.64 3.07 -20.80
N GLY A 94 -15.80 1.90 -20.17
CA GLY A 94 -14.82 0.82 -20.28
C GLY A 94 -14.56 0.40 -21.73
N GLY A 95 -13.29 0.30 -22.09
CA GLY A 95 -12.80 -0.05 -23.43
C GLY A 95 -12.76 1.13 -24.41
N ASN A 96 -13.06 2.35 -23.98
CA ASN A 96 -13.12 3.52 -24.84
C ASN A 96 -12.40 4.73 -24.23
N LEU A 97 -11.14 4.96 -24.64
CA LEU A 97 -10.35 6.13 -24.24
C LEU A 97 -10.87 7.47 -24.79
N ASN A 98 -11.82 7.44 -25.73
CA ASN A 98 -12.43 8.65 -26.29
C ASN A 98 -13.82 8.94 -25.70
N ALA A 99 -14.25 8.17 -24.69
CA ALA A 99 -15.46 8.48 -23.93
C ALA A 99 -15.15 9.55 -22.87
N GLY A 100 -16.08 10.47 -22.69
CA GLY A 100 -15.91 11.63 -21.82
C GLY A 100 -14.71 12.49 -22.21
N HIS A 101 -14.27 13.31 -21.25
CA HIS A 101 -13.12 14.21 -21.41
C HIS A 101 -11.94 13.84 -20.52
N ILE A 102 -12.07 12.90 -19.57
CA ILE A 102 -11.02 12.62 -18.58
C ILE A 102 -9.70 12.23 -19.26
N TYR A 103 -9.70 11.22 -20.13
CA TYR A 103 -8.46 10.76 -20.76
C TYR A 103 -7.87 11.81 -21.73
N GLU A 104 -8.75 12.54 -22.43
CA GLU A 104 -8.35 13.67 -23.26
C GLU A 104 -7.64 14.75 -22.41
N SER A 105 -8.28 15.24 -21.36
CA SER A 105 -7.75 16.30 -20.48
C SER A 105 -6.43 15.93 -19.80
N ILE A 106 -6.26 14.68 -19.34
CA ILE A 106 -5.00 14.27 -18.69
C ILE A 106 -3.84 14.04 -19.66
N THR A 107 -4.11 13.90 -20.96
CA THR A 107 -3.09 13.73 -21.99
C THR A 107 -2.76 15.04 -22.71
N GLN A 108 -3.56 16.08 -22.50
CA GLN A 108 -3.28 17.42 -23.00
C GLN A 108 -2.07 18.03 -22.27
N THR A 109 -1.24 18.75 -23.04
CA THR A 109 0.01 19.36 -22.54
C THR A 109 -0.04 20.89 -22.52
N TRP A 110 -1.14 21.47 -22.99
CA TRP A 110 -1.34 22.91 -23.09
C TRP A 110 -2.82 23.23 -23.30
N GLY A 111 -3.23 24.43 -22.91
CA GLY A 111 -4.62 24.91 -23.04
C GLY A 111 -5.40 24.82 -21.73
N ASP A 112 -6.59 25.42 -21.73
CA ASP A 112 -7.45 25.51 -20.54
C ASP A 112 -8.07 24.15 -20.18
N ASP A 113 -8.07 23.19 -21.12
CA ASP A 113 -8.63 21.84 -20.94
C ASP A 113 -7.60 20.82 -20.40
N ALA A 114 -6.34 21.23 -20.21
CA ALA A 114 -5.27 20.36 -19.70
C ALA A 114 -5.37 20.20 -18.17
N MET A 115 -5.43 18.95 -17.70
CA MET A 115 -5.64 18.62 -16.29
C MET A 115 -4.59 17.62 -15.76
N PRO A 116 -4.10 17.76 -14.51
CA PRO A 116 -4.28 18.91 -13.64
C PRO A 116 -3.54 20.18 -14.16
N PRO A 117 -4.08 21.40 -13.97
CA PRO A 117 -3.56 22.60 -14.64
C PRO A 117 -2.09 22.96 -14.30
N ASP A 118 -1.71 22.82 -13.04
CA ASP A 118 -0.39 23.23 -12.54
C ASP A 118 0.60 22.07 -12.40
N ASN A 119 0.10 20.83 -12.36
CA ASN A 119 0.91 19.63 -12.12
C ASN A 119 0.39 18.45 -12.95
N PRO A 120 0.76 18.38 -14.24
CA PRO A 120 0.37 17.26 -15.11
C PRO A 120 0.79 15.92 -14.51
N LEU A 121 -0.05 14.90 -14.71
CA LEU A 121 0.26 13.56 -14.26
C LEU A 121 1.53 13.04 -14.94
N PRO A 122 2.36 12.25 -14.23
CA PRO A 122 3.47 11.55 -14.86
C PRO A 122 2.94 10.46 -15.80
N GLN A 123 3.71 10.15 -16.84
CA GLN A 123 3.26 9.29 -17.94
C GLN A 123 2.85 7.88 -17.47
N ASP A 124 3.51 7.34 -16.45
CA ASP A 124 3.18 6.04 -15.87
C ASP A 124 1.78 6.01 -15.22
N GLN A 125 1.33 7.11 -14.61
CA GLN A 125 -0.03 7.23 -14.08
C GLN A 125 -1.06 7.36 -15.20
N ILE A 126 -0.73 8.08 -16.28
CA ILE A 126 -1.58 8.19 -17.47
C ILE A 126 -1.74 6.82 -18.13
N ASP A 127 -0.64 6.08 -18.30
CA ASP A 127 -0.64 4.73 -18.86
C ASP A 127 -1.46 3.77 -17.99
N LEU A 128 -1.37 3.88 -16.66
CA LEU A 128 -2.14 3.06 -15.73
C LEU A 128 -3.66 3.32 -15.85
N ILE A 129 -4.06 4.59 -15.97
CA ILE A 129 -5.46 4.97 -16.23
C ILE A 129 -5.90 4.45 -17.60
N ALA A 130 -5.07 4.57 -18.63
CA ALA A 130 -5.37 4.06 -19.96
C ALA A 130 -5.64 2.55 -19.94
N ASP A 131 -4.76 1.79 -19.32
CA ASP A 131 -4.88 0.34 -19.20
C ASP A 131 -6.12 -0.05 -18.42
N TRP A 132 -6.41 0.62 -17.30
CA TRP A 132 -7.63 0.36 -16.53
C TRP A 132 -8.90 0.62 -17.35
N ILE A 133 -8.98 1.74 -18.08
CA ILE A 133 -10.11 2.04 -18.97
C ILE A 133 -10.20 0.93 -20.03
N MET A 134 -9.10 0.56 -20.67
CA MET A 134 -9.07 -0.48 -21.70
C MET A 134 -9.41 -1.88 -21.18
N GLN A 135 -9.18 -2.16 -19.88
CA GLN A 135 -9.62 -3.37 -19.19
C GLN A 135 -11.08 -3.34 -18.75
N GLY A 136 -11.84 -2.32 -19.16
CA GLY A 136 -13.28 -2.21 -18.93
C GLY A 136 -13.64 -1.30 -17.75
N ALA A 137 -12.71 -0.50 -17.25
CA ALA A 137 -12.93 0.46 -16.16
C ALA A 137 -13.58 -0.18 -14.92
N LEU A 138 -13.19 -1.41 -14.57
CA LEU A 138 -13.83 -2.20 -13.52
C LEU A 138 -13.38 -1.78 -12.11
N ASN A 139 -14.29 -1.86 -11.14
CA ASN A 139 -13.98 -1.65 -9.71
C ASN A 139 -13.33 -2.89 -9.07
N LEU A 140 -12.14 -3.28 -9.54
CA LEU A 140 -11.43 -4.43 -9.00
C LEU A 140 -10.61 -4.05 -7.76
N SER A 141 -10.51 -4.99 -6.82
CA SER A 141 -9.59 -4.95 -5.67
C SER A 141 -8.78 -6.23 -5.66
N CYS A 142 -7.49 -6.14 -5.34
CA CYS A 142 -6.73 -7.31 -4.93
C CYS A 142 -6.12 -7.12 -3.55
N ASP A 143 -6.72 -7.79 -2.58
CA ASP A 143 -6.23 -7.73 -1.21
C ASP A 143 -4.84 -8.37 -1.12
N ALA A 144 -4.53 -9.37 -1.94
CA ALA A 144 -3.21 -10.01 -1.93
C ALA A 144 -2.06 -9.17 -2.52
N LEU A 145 -2.31 -8.02 -3.16
CA LEU A 145 -1.23 -7.09 -3.55
C LEU A 145 -0.67 -6.31 -2.34
N LEU A 146 -1.41 -6.22 -1.23
CA LEU A 146 -1.04 -5.40 -0.07
C LEU A 146 -1.35 -6.05 1.29
N CYS A 147 -1.88 -7.28 1.36
CA CYS A 147 -2.19 -7.95 2.63
C CYS A 147 -1.30 -9.15 2.94
N ASP A 148 -0.12 -9.28 2.30
CA ASP A 148 0.90 -10.15 2.88
C ASP A 148 1.55 -9.45 4.08
N THR A 149 0.89 -9.60 5.21
CA THR A 149 1.35 -9.01 6.47
C THR A 149 2.49 -9.78 7.14
N LEU A 150 2.93 -10.91 6.55
CA LEU A 150 3.98 -11.74 7.13
C LEU A 150 5.37 -11.14 6.93
N GLU A 151 5.57 -10.42 5.83
CA GLU A 151 6.85 -9.79 5.44
C GLU A 151 6.67 -8.29 5.18
N LEU A 152 5.81 -7.63 5.95
CA LEU A 152 5.54 -6.19 5.83
C LEU A 152 6.81 -5.39 6.12
N THR A 153 7.23 -4.57 5.15
CA THR A 153 8.38 -3.65 5.24
C THR A 153 7.95 -2.21 5.02
N PHE A 154 8.74 -1.28 5.56
CA PHE A 154 8.50 0.13 5.30
C PHE A 154 8.69 0.47 3.82
N SER A 155 9.80 0.05 3.22
CA SER A 155 10.16 0.41 1.85
C SER A 155 9.30 -0.28 0.79
N GLY A 156 8.84 -1.50 1.05
CA GLY A 156 8.02 -2.30 0.12
C GLY A 156 6.52 -2.02 0.21
N ASP A 157 6.00 -1.68 1.39
CA ASP A 157 4.55 -1.68 1.62
C ASP A 157 4.02 -0.33 2.10
N ILE A 158 4.63 0.23 3.15
CA ILE A 158 4.13 1.46 3.79
C ILE A 158 4.45 2.70 2.97
N GLN A 159 5.70 2.86 2.51
CA GLN A 159 6.09 4.02 1.72
C GLN A 159 5.31 4.09 0.39
N PRO A 160 5.11 2.99 -0.37
CA PRO A 160 4.27 3.03 -1.56
C PRO A 160 2.81 3.38 -1.27
N LEU A 161 2.24 2.88 -0.16
CA LEU A 161 0.89 3.24 0.26
C LEU A 161 0.79 4.76 0.55
N VAL A 162 1.73 5.30 1.32
CA VAL A 162 1.77 6.73 1.66
C VAL A 162 1.99 7.60 0.41
N ALA A 163 2.88 7.18 -0.49
CA ALA A 163 3.12 7.88 -1.75
C ALA A 163 1.86 7.93 -2.62
N ALA A 164 1.10 6.84 -2.68
CA ALA A 164 -0.10 6.76 -3.51
C ALA A 164 -1.27 7.60 -2.96
N PHE A 165 -1.53 7.53 -1.65
CA PHE A 165 -2.76 8.08 -1.05
C PHE A 165 -2.57 9.37 -0.26
N CYS A 166 -1.34 9.70 0.15
CA CYS A 166 -1.11 10.79 1.11
C CYS A 166 -0.24 11.90 0.52
N GLU A 167 0.79 11.56 -0.24
CA GLU A 167 1.78 12.54 -0.72
C GLU A 167 1.20 13.56 -1.71
N GLY A 168 0.01 13.33 -2.30
CA GLY A 168 -0.67 14.35 -3.12
C GLY A 168 -0.88 15.68 -2.38
N CYS A 169 -1.24 15.62 -1.09
CA CYS A 169 -1.41 16.79 -0.23
C CYS A 169 -0.36 16.91 0.87
N HIS A 170 0.22 15.80 1.32
CA HIS A 170 1.15 15.76 2.46
C HIS A 170 2.64 15.81 2.03
N THR A 171 2.94 16.59 0.98
CA THR A 171 4.29 16.74 0.42
C THR A 171 4.80 18.19 0.44
N GLY A 172 6.13 18.35 0.34
CA GLY A 172 6.78 19.64 0.08
C GLY A 172 6.69 20.65 1.23
N SER A 173 6.65 21.94 0.87
CA SER A 173 6.66 23.07 1.83
C SER A 173 5.27 23.56 2.24
N ASN A 174 4.21 23.19 1.49
CA ASN A 174 2.83 23.61 1.73
C ASN A 174 1.95 22.37 2.02
N ALA A 175 2.48 21.42 2.78
CA ALA A 175 1.78 20.19 3.06
C ALA A 175 0.49 20.44 3.86
N GLY A 176 -0.59 19.73 3.53
CA GLY A 176 -1.89 19.87 4.19
C GLY A 176 -1.79 19.76 5.70
N GLY A 177 -2.30 20.77 6.42
CA GLY A 177 -2.26 20.81 7.89
C GLY A 177 -0.84 20.87 8.49
N ASP A 178 0.16 21.32 7.72
CA ASP A 178 1.58 21.29 8.08
C ASP A 178 2.13 19.88 8.37
N VAL A 179 1.44 18.82 7.91
CA VAL A 179 1.85 17.43 8.07
C VAL A 179 2.54 16.95 6.80
N LYS A 180 3.82 16.61 6.92
CA LYS A 180 4.60 15.99 5.83
C LYS A 180 4.65 14.48 6.04
N LEU A 181 4.57 13.73 4.94
CA LEU A 181 4.62 12.26 4.95
C LEU A 181 5.56 11.75 3.85
N THR A 182 6.71 12.40 3.65
CA THR A 182 7.60 12.16 2.49
C THR A 182 8.75 11.22 2.77
N ASN A 183 8.97 10.87 4.04
CA ASN A 183 10.05 10.00 4.45
C ASN A 183 9.71 9.26 5.74
N HIS A 184 10.49 8.21 6.04
CA HIS A 184 10.31 7.37 7.22
C HIS A 184 10.16 8.15 8.51
N ALA A 185 11.03 9.14 8.77
CA ALA A 185 11.03 9.86 10.04
C ALA A 185 9.75 10.67 10.25
N GLU A 186 9.23 11.28 9.18
CA GLU A 186 7.97 12.02 9.18
C GLU A 186 6.77 11.10 9.38
N ILE A 187 6.70 9.99 8.62
CA ILE A 187 5.61 9.01 8.70
C ILE A 187 5.61 8.33 10.08
N ALA A 188 6.78 7.96 10.60
CA ALA A 188 6.92 7.35 11.92
C ALA A 188 6.56 8.32 13.04
N ALA A 189 6.84 9.62 12.89
CA ALA A 189 6.38 10.61 13.85
C ALA A 189 4.85 10.73 13.89
N ALA A 190 4.19 10.68 12.72
CA ALA A 190 2.73 10.66 12.62
C ALA A 190 2.12 9.35 13.14
N GLY A 191 2.78 8.20 12.96
CA GLY A 191 2.40 6.94 13.59
C GLY A 191 2.54 7.00 15.12
N ALA A 192 3.67 7.50 15.63
CA ALA A 192 3.98 7.57 17.06
C ALA A 192 3.02 8.46 17.86
N ASN A 193 2.50 9.53 17.25
CA ASN A 193 1.54 10.43 17.90
C ASN A 193 0.07 10.03 17.67
N GLY A 194 -0.17 8.92 16.97
CA GLY A 194 -1.51 8.36 16.68
C GLY A 194 -2.25 9.06 15.53
N SER A 195 -1.73 10.18 15.01
CA SER A 195 -2.42 10.95 13.97
C SER A 195 -2.51 10.22 12.64
N LEU A 196 -1.52 9.40 12.28
CA LEU A 196 -1.55 8.64 11.02
C LEU A 196 -2.74 7.67 11.02
N TYR A 197 -2.77 6.71 11.95
CA TYR A 197 -3.83 5.71 12.01
C TYR A 197 -5.20 6.33 12.34
N GLY A 198 -5.27 7.23 13.32
CA GLY A 198 -6.54 7.86 13.70
C GLY A 198 -7.19 8.63 12.55
N SER A 199 -6.40 9.32 11.73
CA SER A 199 -6.93 10.09 10.59
C SER A 199 -7.39 9.18 9.44
N VAL A 200 -6.66 8.11 9.12
CA VAL A 200 -7.02 7.20 8.01
C VAL A 200 -8.09 6.17 8.39
N ALA A 201 -8.14 5.77 9.66
CA ALA A 201 -9.20 4.92 10.22
C ALA A 201 -10.47 5.72 10.61
N TRP A 202 -10.49 7.03 10.35
CA TRP A 202 -11.62 7.93 10.64
C TRP A 202 -12.08 7.86 12.09
N GLU A 203 -11.13 7.75 13.02
CA GLU A 203 -11.42 7.67 14.44
C GLU A 203 -11.92 9.02 14.99
N ALA A 204 -12.80 8.95 15.99
CA ALA A 204 -13.33 10.14 16.63
C ALA A 204 -12.21 10.98 17.26
N GLY A 205 -12.15 12.26 16.90
CA GLY A 205 -11.14 13.21 17.40
C GLY A 205 -9.98 13.47 16.42
N TYR A 206 -9.93 12.77 15.28
CA TYR A 206 -9.00 13.04 14.20
C TYR A 206 -9.72 13.62 12.98
N THR A 207 -8.98 14.37 12.15
CA THR A 207 -9.48 14.80 10.84
C THR A 207 -9.47 13.60 9.91
N GLN A 208 -10.60 13.33 9.25
CA GLN A 208 -10.73 12.22 8.32
C GLN A 208 -9.83 12.42 7.10
N MET A 209 -9.02 11.41 6.80
CA MET A 209 -8.13 11.36 5.64
C MET A 209 -8.32 10.03 4.87
N PRO A 210 -8.15 9.99 3.54
CA PRO A 210 -7.95 11.14 2.64
C PRO A 210 -9.13 12.14 2.69
N GLN A 211 -8.83 13.44 2.57
CA GLN A 211 -9.86 14.48 2.50
C GLN A 211 -10.69 14.29 1.23
N ASN A 212 -12.01 14.50 1.36
CA ASN A 212 -12.99 14.40 0.28
C ASN A 212 -12.91 13.09 -0.52
N GLY A 213 -12.39 12.02 0.08
CA GLY A 213 -12.23 10.72 -0.53
C GLY A 213 -12.92 9.60 0.25
N SER A 214 -12.75 8.38 -0.25
CA SER A 214 -13.13 7.18 0.48
C SER A 214 -12.06 6.81 1.51
N GLN A 215 -12.50 6.22 2.62
CA GLN A 215 -11.60 5.65 3.62
C GLN A 215 -10.68 4.60 3.00
N LEU A 216 -9.45 4.47 3.51
CA LEU A 216 -8.58 3.35 3.17
C LEU A 216 -9.29 2.01 3.45
N THR A 217 -9.00 1.03 2.62
CA THR A 217 -9.54 -0.33 2.77
C THR A 217 -9.07 -0.98 4.07
N GLU A 218 -9.82 -1.97 4.57
CA GLU A 218 -9.46 -2.73 5.79
C GLU A 218 -8.03 -3.29 5.71
N CYS A 219 -7.61 -3.74 4.53
CA CYS A 219 -6.27 -4.24 4.28
C CYS A 219 -5.19 -3.16 4.52
N GLN A 220 -5.39 -1.97 3.95
CA GLN A 220 -4.44 -0.86 4.07
C GLN A 220 -4.38 -0.33 5.49
N LEU A 221 -5.52 -0.25 6.17
CA LEU A 221 -5.57 0.09 7.59
C LEU A 221 -4.77 -0.92 8.42
N ARG A 222 -4.94 -2.22 8.14
CA ARG A 222 -4.21 -3.28 8.86
C ARG A 222 -2.70 -3.21 8.62
N MET A 223 -2.23 -2.88 7.41
CA MET A 223 -0.80 -2.67 7.17
C MET A 223 -0.24 -1.55 8.05
N ILE A 224 -0.91 -0.40 8.07
CA ILE A 224 -0.48 0.75 8.86
C ILE A 224 -0.48 0.40 10.35
N GLU A 225 -1.55 -0.25 10.83
CA GLU A 225 -1.65 -0.73 12.21
C GLU A 225 -0.48 -1.65 12.56
N MET A 226 -0.21 -2.67 11.75
CA MET A 226 0.86 -3.64 12.00
C MET A 226 2.25 -3.01 11.98
N TRP A 227 2.52 -2.13 11.03
CA TRP A 227 3.78 -1.41 10.99
C TRP A 227 3.98 -0.55 12.25
N ILE A 228 2.92 0.12 12.73
CA ILE A 228 2.93 0.86 14.00
C ILE A 228 3.15 -0.08 15.20
N GLU A 229 2.43 -1.20 15.27
CA GLU A 229 2.56 -2.22 16.32
C GLU A 229 3.98 -2.83 16.38
N ASN A 230 4.64 -2.98 15.24
CA ASN A 230 6.00 -3.48 15.10
C ASN A 230 7.08 -2.41 15.42
N GLY A 231 6.68 -1.21 15.83
CA GLY A 231 7.60 -0.15 16.23
C GLY A 231 8.11 0.70 15.06
N MET A 232 7.39 0.71 13.94
CA MET A 232 7.66 1.53 12.75
C MET A 232 9.10 1.34 12.22
N PRO A 233 9.52 0.09 11.94
CA PRO A 233 10.86 -0.17 11.40
C PRO A 233 11.08 0.57 10.07
N ASN A 234 12.33 0.81 9.72
CA ASN A 234 12.76 1.40 8.45
C ASN A 234 13.54 0.34 7.66
N ASP A 235 12.82 -0.64 7.14
CA ASP A 235 13.32 -1.85 6.48
C ASP A 235 12.91 -1.97 5.00
#